data_AF-A0A5J5QBK1-F1
#
_entry.id   AF-A0A5J5QBK1-F1
#
_cell.length_a   1.000
_cell.length_b   1.000
_cell.length_c   1.000
_cell.angle_alpha   90.00
_cell.angle_beta   90.00
_cell.angle_gamma   90.00
#
_symmetry.space_group_name_H-M   'P 1'
#
loop_
_entity.id
_entity.type
_entity.pdbx_description
1 polymer ?
#
loop_
_entity_poly.entity_id
_entity_poly.type
_entity_poly.pdbx_seq_one_letter_code
_entity_poly.pdbx_strand_id
1 'polypeptide(L)'
;MAVKFLIALILVIAASLCWVSSADSSEAAFVKKTISAHKIVIFSKSYCPYCRKAKSVFKELKEVPFVVELDERDDGWNIQDALSEIVGRRTVPQVFINGKHIGGSDDTVEAYQSGKLAKLLGIELN
;
A
#
# COMPACT_ATOMS: atom_id res chain seq x y z
N MET A 1 50.29 -41.40 14.50
CA MET A 1 50.17 -41.09 15.94
C MET A 1 50.05 -39.59 16.09
N ALA A 2 48.92 -39.11 16.62
CA ALA A 2 48.70 -37.86 17.38
C ALA A 2 49.28 -36.53 16.80
N VAL A 3 48.59 -35.39 16.73
CA VAL A 3 47.43 -34.93 17.49
C VAL A 3 47.00 -33.54 16.94
N LYS A 4 45.68 -33.33 16.90
CA LYS A 4 44.92 -32.06 17.00
C LYS A 4 45.04 -31.01 15.89
N PHE A 5 43.95 -30.94 15.11
CA PHE A 5 43.45 -29.74 14.46
C PHE A 5 43.37 -28.56 15.45
N LEU A 6 44.02 -27.44 15.12
CA LEU A 6 43.84 -26.16 15.79
C LEU A 6 43.47 -25.09 14.76
N ILE A 7 42.38 -24.41 15.08
CA ILE A 7 41.64 -23.39 14.34
C ILE A 7 42.50 -22.13 14.14
N ALA A 8 42.53 -21.58 12.93
CA ALA A 8 42.85 -20.17 12.71
C ALA A 8 42.22 -19.63 11.40
N LEU A 9 41.04 -19.03 11.60
CA LEU A 9 40.60 -17.77 10.98
C LEU A 9 40.47 -17.72 9.45
N ILE A 10 39.36 -18.25 8.97
CA ILE A 10 38.76 -17.86 7.69
C ILE A 10 38.26 -16.40 7.84
N LEU A 11 38.97 -15.44 7.25
CA LEU A 11 38.45 -14.07 7.02
C LEU A 11 37.50 -14.11 5.81
N VAL A 12 36.28 -14.62 6.03
CA VAL A 12 35.17 -14.51 5.07
C VAL A 12 34.64 -13.08 5.11
N ILE A 13 34.84 -12.40 3.98
CA ILE A 13 33.87 -11.59 3.24
C ILE A 13 32.63 -11.19 4.05
N ALA A 14 32.50 -9.90 4.39
CA ALA A 14 31.28 -9.10 4.22
C ALA A 14 31.47 -7.72 4.85
N ALA A 15 32.09 -6.80 4.11
CA ALA A 15 31.72 -5.37 4.17
C ALA A 15 30.41 -5.13 3.39
N SER A 16 29.54 -6.12 3.40
CA SER A 16 28.24 -6.13 2.76
C SER A 16 27.24 -5.82 3.84
N LEU A 17 26.60 -4.66 3.72
CA LEU A 17 25.21 -4.50 4.06
C LEU A 17 24.87 -4.95 5.50
N CYS A 18 25.04 -4.04 6.47
CA CYS A 18 23.99 -3.90 7.48
C CYS A 18 22.71 -3.41 6.77
N TRP A 19 22.19 -4.19 5.80
CA TRP A 19 20.81 -4.10 5.42
C TRP A 19 20.10 -4.83 6.55
N VAL A 20 19.68 -4.03 7.53
CA VAL A 20 18.56 -4.40 8.39
C VAL A 20 17.41 -4.71 7.44
N SER A 21 17.25 -5.98 7.09
CA SER A 21 16.00 -6.48 6.54
C SER A 21 15.12 -6.73 7.75
N SER A 22 14.52 -5.66 8.26
CA SER A 22 13.25 -5.80 8.97
C SER A 22 12.32 -6.50 7.99
N ALA A 23 12.04 -7.77 8.24
CA ALA A 23 11.01 -8.50 7.51
C ALA A 23 9.75 -7.62 7.52
N ASP A 24 9.24 -7.26 6.34
CA ASP A 24 7.93 -6.61 6.23
C ASP A 24 6.95 -7.41 7.10
N SER A 25 6.22 -6.73 8.01
CA SER A 25 5.12 -7.38 8.73
C SER A 25 4.17 -8.01 7.72
N SER A 26 3.47 -9.09 8.10
CA SER A 26 2.48 -9.76 7.25
C SER A 26 1.50 -8.76 6.62
N GLU A 27 1.15 -7.72 7.37
CA GLU A 27 0.24 -6.65 6.99
C GLU A 27 0.88 -5.67 6.01
N ALA A 28 2.14 -5.27 6.20
CA ALA A 28 2.86 -4.46 5.21
C ALA A 28 3.01 -5.20 3.88
N ALA A 29 3.31 -6.50 3.93
CA ALA A 29 3.35 -7.35 2.75
C ALA A 29 1.97 -7.45 2.08
N PHE A 30 0.90 -7.60 2.86
CA PHE A 30 -0.49 -7.59 2.35
C PHE A 30 -0.83 -6.27 1.66
N VAL A 31 -0.49 -5.12 2.27
CA VAL A 31 -0.73 -3.79 1.69
C VAL A 31 -0.01 -3.64 0.36
N LYS A 32 1.31 -3.91 0.33
CA LYS A 32 2.13 -3.81 -0.88
C LYS A 32 1.63 -4.74 -1.99
N LYS A 33 1.31 -5.99 -1.65
CA LYS A 33 0.77 -6.97 -2.60
C LYS A 33 -0.57 -6.50 -3.16
N THR A 34 -1.48 -6.06 -2.32
CA THR A 34 -2.81 -5.57 -2.73
C THR A 34 -2.70 -4.39 -3.69
N ILE A 35 -1.84 -3.41 -3.36
CA ILE A 35 -1.54 -2.23 -4.19
C ILE A 35 -0.98 -2.62 -5.56
N SER A 36 -0.09 -3.61 -5.61
CA SER A 36 0.53 -4.07 -6.86
C SER A 36 -0.37 -4.94 -7.74
N ALA A 37 -1.35 -5.63 -7.14
CA ALA A 37 -2.18 -6.62 -7.83
C ALA A 37 -3.40 -6.02 -8.55
N HIS A 38 -3.79 -4.78 -8.23
CA HIS A 38 -5.01 -4.16 -8.75
C HIS A 38 -4.74 -2.77 -9.31
N LYS A 39 -5.44 -2.44 -10.41
CA LYS A 39 -5.38 -1.11 -11.06
C LYS A 39 -5.78 0.01 -10.08
N ILE A 40 -6.82 -0.21 -9.28
CA ILE A 40 -7.35 0.77 -8.32
C ILE A 40 -7.57 0.06 -6.98
N VAL A 41 -6.98 0.60 -5.91
CA VAL A 41 -7.14 0.09 -4.55
C VAL A 41 -7.63 1.21 -3.64
N ILE A 42 -8.61 0.90 -2.80
CA ILE A 42 -9.10 1.80 -1.75
C ILE A 42 -9.07 1.07 -0.41
N PHE A 43 -8.15 1.47 0.47
CA PHE A 43 -8.24 1.10 1.88
C PHE A 43 -9.27 2.00 2.54
N SER A 44 -10.24 1.40 3.21
CA SER A 44 -11.53 2.02 3.51
C SER A 44 -12.06 1.58 4.88
N LYS A 45 -13.17 2.20 5.28
CA LYS A 45 -14.06 1.67 6.32
C LYS A 45 -15.51 1.78 5.87
N SER A 46 -16.32 0.76 6.13
CA SER A 46 -17.68 0.61 5.61
C SER A 46 -18.58 1.79 6.02
N TYR A 47 -18.44 2.26 7.25
CA TYR A 47 -19.24 3.34 7.83
C TYR A 47 -18.78 4.75 7.41
N CYS A 48 -17.58 4.90 6.86
CA CYS A 48 -16.93 6.20 6.70
C CYS A 48 -17.53 7.03 5.54
N PRO A 49 -18.02 8.27 5.79
CA PRO A 49 -18.60 9.10 4.73
C PRO A 49 -17.58 9.56 3.68
N TYR A 50 -16.34 9.86 4.08
CA TYR A 50 -15.26 10.22 3.16
C TYR A 50 -14.88 9.04 2.24
N CYS A 51 -14.95 7.81 2.75
CA CYS A 51 -14.77 6.62 1.95
C CYS A 51 -15.85 6.47 0.88
N ARG A 52 -17.13 6.71 1.25
CA ARG A 52 -18.24 6.71 0.27
C ARG A 52 -18.04 7.76 -0.81
N LYS A 53 -17.59 8.97 -0.45
CA LYS A 53 -17.27 10.05 -1.38
C LYS A 53 -16.13 9.68 -2.35
N ALA A 54 -15.07 9.04 -1.87
CA ALA A 54 -14.00 8.55 -2.76
C ALA A 54 -14.49 7.42 -3.69
N LYS A 55 -15.27 6.47 -3.18
CA LYS A 55 -15.84 5.37 -3.98
C LYS A 55 -16.80 5.88 -5.07
N SER A 56 -17.59 6.92 -4.78
CA SER A 56 -18.53 7.47 -5.77
C SER A 56 -17.83 8.09 -6.97
N VAL A 57 -16.64 8.68 -6.80
CA VAL A 57 -15.83 9.20 -7.92
C VAL A 57 -15.54 8.09 -8.95
N PHE A 58 -15.13 6.91 -8.49
CA PHE A 58 -14.86 5.79 -9.40
C PHE A 58 -16.14 5.22 -10.02
N LYS A 59 -17.26 5.27 -9.29
CA LYS A 59 -18.58 4.92 -9.84
C LYS A 59 -18.97 5.86 -10.99
N GLU A 60 -18.76 7.17 -10.87
CA GLU A 60 -19.01 8.13 -11.96
C GLU A 60 -18.14 7.83 -13.18
N LEU A 61 -16.88 7.44 -12.95
CA LEU A 61 -15.95 7.01 -14.01
C LEU A 61 -16.22 5.60 -14.55
N LYS A 62 -17.25 4.89 -14.04
CA LYS A 62 -17.59 3.50 -14.39
C LYS A 62 -16.43 2.51 -14.17
N GLU A 63 -15.59 2.80 -13.19
CA GLU A 63 -14.46 1.97 -12.77
C GLU A 63 -14.83 1.21 -11.49
N VAL A 64 -14.28 0.01 -11.32
CA VAL A 64 -14.55 -0.86 -10.17
C VAL A 64 -13.27 -1.02 -9.35
N PRO A 65 -13.13 -0.30 -8.21
CA PRO A 65 -11.99 -0.43 -7.33
C PRO A 65 -11.97 -1.76 -6.56
N PHE A 66 -10.76 -2.25 -6.26
CA PHE A 66 -10.60 -3.23 -5.19
C PHE A 66 -10.64 -2.52 -3.84
N VAL A 67 -11.61 -2.86 -3.00
CA VAL A 67 -11.82 -2.18 -1.71
C VAL A 67 -11.44 -3.11 -0.57
N VAL A 68 -10.66 -2.60 0.37
CA VAL A 68 -10.35 -3.28 1.64
C VAL A 68 -11.05 -2.50 2.75
N GLU A 69 -12.15 -3.05 3.28
CA GLU A 69 -12.85 -2.50 4.45
C GLU A 69 -12.11 -2.93 5.72
N LEU A 70 -11.36 -2.01 6.31
CA LEU A 70 -10.49 -2.30 7.47
C LEU A 70 -11.28 -2.57 8.74
N ASP A 71 -12.50 -2.05 8.86
CA ASP A 71 -13.38 -2.30 10.00
C ASP A 71 -14.05 -3.68 9.98
N GLU A 72 -13.99 -4.37 8.84
CA GLU A 72 -14.57 -5.72 8.66
C GLU A 72 -13.52 -6.83 8.71
N ARG A 73 -12.29 -6.50 9.13
CA ARG A 73 -11.16 -7.43 9.23
C ARG A 73 -10.57 -7.45 10.63
N ASP A 74 -10.25 -8.65 11.11
CA ASP A 74 -9.60 -8.84 12.41
C ASP A 74 -8.22 -8.15 12.48
N ASP A 75 -7.47 -8.15 11.38
CA ASP A 75 -6.15 -7.52 11.24
C ASP A 75 -6.20 -6.06 10.73
N GLY A 76 -7.40 -5.49 10.59
CA GLY A 76 -7.60 -4.20 9.94
C GLY A 76 -6.90 -3.03 10.63
N TRP A 77 -6.75 -3.08 11.96
CA TRP A 77 -5.97 -2.09 12.72
C TRP A 77 -4.48 -2.17 12.36
N ASN A 78 -3.88 -3.37 12.37
CA ASN A 78 -2.47 -3.56 11.99
C ASN A 78 -2.21 -3.16 10.53
N ILE A 79 -3.15 -3.44 9.62
CA ILE A 79 -3.08 -2.98 8.23
C ILE A 79 -3.11 -1.45 8.18
N GLN A 80 -3.92 -0.80 9.00
CA GLN A 80 -3.98 0.66 9.09
C GLN A 80 -2.66 1.28 9.58
N ASP A 81 -1.95 0.61 10.50
CA ASP A 81 -0.62 0.97 10.98
C ASP A 81 0.42 0.84 9.86
N ALA A 82 0.48 -0.32 9.22
CA ALA A 82 1.38 -0.58 8.10
C ALA A 82 1.14 0.41 6.95
N LEU A 83 -0.12 0.71 6.65
CA LEU A 83 -0.49 1.72 5.66
C LEU A 83 0.02 3.11 6.05
N SER A 84 -0.09 3.47 7.34
CA SER A 84 0.43 4.73 7.87
C SER A 84 1.95 4.83 7.75
N GLU A 85 2.69 3.74 7.92
CA GLU A 85 4.14 3.70 7.71
C GLU A 85 4.49 3.89 6.22
N ILE A 86 3.69 3.33 5.31
CA ILE A 86 3.92 3.40 3.87
C ILE A 86 3.62 4.80 3.31
N VAL A 87 2.51 5.43 3.73
CA VAL A 87 2.04 6.69 3.14
C VAL A 87 2.15 7.91 4.05
N GLY A 88 2.60 7.73 5.30
CA GLY A 88 2.70 8.79 6.29
C GLY A 88 1.36 9.29 6.85
N ARG A 89 0.24 8.63 6.54
CA ARG A 89 -1.12 9.01 6.98
C ARG A 89 -1.92 7.79 7.40
N ARG A 90 -2.48 7.84 8.61
CA ARG A 90 -3.30 6.76 9.17
C ARG A 90 -4.77 6.85 8.78
N THR A 91 -5.24 7.98 8.26
CA THR A 91 -6.67 8.20 7.96
C THR A 91 -7.18 7.32 6.82
N VAL A 92 -8.48 7.01 6.79
CA VAL A 92 -9.15 6.45 5.61
C VAL A 92 -10.03 7.51 4.93
N PRO A 93 -10.28 7.43 3.61
CA PRO A 93 -9.72 6.44 2.68
C PRO A 93 -8.24 6.69 2.36
N GLN A 94 -7.55 5.67 1.87
CA GLN A 94 -6.29 5.81 1.13
C GLN A 94 -6.44 5.16 -0.24
N VAL A 95 -6.21 5.93 -1.29
CA VAL A 95 -6.48 5.56 -2.68
C VAL A 95 -5.17 5.40 -3.44
N PHE A 96 -5.08 4.31 -4.20
CA PHE A 96 -3.94 3.98 -5.05
C PHE A 96 -4.41 3.68 -6.47
N ILE A 97 -3.62 4.09 -7.46
CA ILE A 97 -3.86 3.82 -8.88
C ILE A 97 -2.56 3.36 -9.52
N ASN A 98 -2.57 2.20 -10.16
CA ASN A 98 -1.39 1.57 -10.76
C ASN A 98 -0.18 1.56 -9.81
N GLY A 99 -0.42 1.17 -8.56
CA GLY A 99 0.60 1.15 -7.51
C GLY A 99 0.96 2.52 -6.89
N LYS A 100 0.54 3.64 -7.49
CA LYS A 100 0.85 4.98 -7.00
C LYS A 100 -0.18 5.48 -6.00
N HIS A 101 0.28 5.97 -4.85
CA HIS A 101 -0.57 6.64 -3.87
C HIS A 101 -1.09 7.98 -4.40
N ILE A 102 -2.39 8.18 -4.34
CA ILE A 102 -3.08 9.39 -4.78
C ILE A 102 -3.44 10.29 -3.60
N GLY A 103 -3.79 9.70 -2.47
CA GLY A 103 -4.17 10.40 -1.25
C GLY A 103 -5.47 9.89 -0.65
N GLY A 104 -6.18 10.77 0.06
CA GLY A 104 -7.48 10.50 0.66
C GLY A 104 -8.67 10.96 -0.18
N SER A 105 -9.80 11.24 0.47
CA SER A 105 -11.03 11.58 -0.24
C SER A 105 -10.94 12.90 -0.99
N ASP A 106 -10.36 13.94 -0.40
CA ASP A 106 -10.29 15.26 -1.05
C ASP A 106 -9.28 15.25 -2.19
N ASP A 107 -8.13 14.61 -1.99
CA ASP A 107 -7.12 14.37 -3.04
C ASP A 107 -7.73 13.63 -4.26
N THR A 108 -8.60 12.65 -4.01
CA THR A 108 -9.29 11.88 -5.05
C THR A 108 -10.31 12.72 -5.82
N VAL A 109 -11.08 13.55 -5.10
CA VAL A 109 -12.09 14.43 -5.70
C VAL A 109 -11.43 15.54 -6.52
N GLU A 110 -10.34 16.13 -6.01
CA GLU A 110 -9.55 17.11 -6.75
C GLU A 110 -8.94 16.49 -8.02
N ALA A 111 -8.38 15.29 -7.93
CA ALA A 111 -7.85 14.58 -9.09
C ALA A 111 -8.94 14.29 -10.14
N TYR A 112 -10.16 13.99 -9.71
CA TYR A 112 -11.32 13.82 -10.60
C TYR A 112 -11.71 15.12 -11.29
N GLN A 113 -11.92 16.19 -10.52
CA GLN A 113 -12.34 17.49 -11.04
C GLN A 113 -11.32 18.11 -11.98
N SER A 114 -10.03 17.91 -11.73
CA SER A 114 -8.95 18.38 -12.61
C SER A 114 -8.72 17.51 -13.85
N GLY A 115 -9.46 16.40 -14.01
CA GLY A 115 -9.24 15.42 -15.09
C GLY A 115 -7.97 14.58 -14.95
N LYS A 116 -7.13 14.85 -13.96
CA LYS A 116 -5.91 14.08 -13.64
C LYS A 116 -6.23 12.60 -13.42
N LEU A 117 -7.34 12.30 -12.74
CA LEU A 117 -7.76 10.94 -12.43
C LEU A 117 -8.09 10.15 -13.70
N ALA A 118 -8.84 10.75 -14.62
CA ALA A 118 -9.14 10.14 -15.92
C ALA A 118 -7.87 9.85 -16.72
N LYS A 119 -6.93 10.80 -16.74
CA LYS A 119 -5.62 10.61 -17.38
C LYS A 119 -4.82 9.45 -16.78
N LEU A 120 -4.81 9.31 -15.45
CA LEU A 120 -4.13 8.19 -14.76
C LEU A 120 -4.77 6.83 -15.08
N LEU A 121 -6.07 6.82 -15.37
CA LEU A 121 -6.84 5.62 -15.67
C LEU A 121 -6.91 5.29 -17.17
N GLY A 122 -6.41 6.17 -18.03
CA GLY A 122 -6.48 6.04 -19.48
C GLY A 122 -7.88 6.28 -20.05
N ILE A 123 -8.68 7.13 -19.38
CA ILE A 123 -10.04 7.47 -19.79
C ILE A 123 -9.99 8.79 -20.57
N GLU A 124 -10.55 8.81 -21.78
CA GLU A 124 -10.79 10.05 -22.52
C GLU A 124 -12.04 10.74 -21.96
N LEU A 125 -11.87 11.99 -21.54
CA LEU A 125 -12.98 12.84 -21.12
C LEU A 125 -13.53 13.54 -22.36
N ASN A 126 -14.74 13.16 -22.75
CA ASN A 126 -15.47 13.75 -23.88
C ASN A 126 -16.21 15.02 -23.47
#